data_AF-A0AAU7CTZ3-F1
#
_entry.id   AF-A0AAU7CTZ3-F1
#
_cell.length_a   1.000
_cell.length_b   1.000
_cell.length_c   1.000
_cell.angle_alpha   90.00
_cell.angle_beta   90.00
_cell.angle_gamma   90.00
#
_symmetry.space_group_name_H-M   'P 1'
#
loop_
_entity.id
_entity.type
_entity.pdbx_description
1 polymer ?
#
loop_
_entity_poly.entity_id
_entity_poly.type
_entity_poly.pdbx_seq_one_letter_code
_entity_poly.pdbx_strand_id
1 'polypeptide(L)'
;MPRRICFALILLALLPPLHAQSSDNSLSEAEVEQLRESAYFPRDRVLVFVKFLDERSNALHELFAHPRRPGREQDAHDLLEQFASIADELEDNLDDYGTRHSDIRKSLPKLLEATDRWSSTIKSPPDDEAYNVSRKLALEAIRDLREDATELIASQKAWFAAHPPAKEEKNGAIDIPR
;
A
#
# COMPACT_ATOMS: atom_id res chain seq x y z
N MET A 1 18.32 53.98 -20.07
CA MET A 1 17.32 53.10 -19.44
C MET A 1 17.89 51.73 -18.97
N PRO A 2 19.03 51.63 -18.24
CA PRO A 2 19.49 50.31 -17.74
C PRO A 2 19.02 49.98 -16.31
N ARG A 3 18.61 50.98 -15.52
CA ARG A 3 18.27 50.80 -14.08
C ARG A 3 17.02 49.95 -13.82
N ARG A 4 16.10 49.84 -14.78
CA ARG A 4 14.85 49.06 -14.63
C ARG A 4 15.04 47.57 -14.89
N ILE A 5 16.06 47.20 -15.67
CA ILE A 5 16.35 45.79 -16.02
C ILE A 5 17.04 45.08 -14.84
N CYS A 6 17.87 45.79 -14.07
CA CYS A 6 18.53 45.23 -12.90
C CYS A 6 17.55 44.85 -11.77
N PHE A 7 16.42 45.55 -11.63
CA PHE A 7 15.43 45.23 -10.60
C PHE A 7 14.60 43.96 -10.91
N ALA A 8 14.39 43.65 -12.19
CA ALA A 8 13.66 42.44 -12.59
C ALA A 8 14.47 41.16 -12.34
N LEU A 9 15.80 41.23 -12.45
CA LEU A 9 16.70 40.09 -12.21
C LEU A 9 16.88 39.77 -10.71
N ILE A 10 16.76 40.77 -9.84
CA ILE A 10 16.89 40.57 -8.38
C ILE A 10 15.64 39.91 -7.79
N LEU A 11 14.45 40.19 -8.33
CA LEU A 11 13.20 39.56 -7.86
C LEU A 11 13.13 38.06 -8.17
N LEU A 12 13.77 37.58 -9.24
CA LEU A 12 13.77 36.16 -9.60
C LEU A 12 14.66 35.31 -8.68
N ALA A 13 15.63 35.94 -7.99
CA ALA A 13 16.55 35.26 -7.07
C ALA A 13 15.98 35.07 -5.65
N LEU A 14 14.80 35.64 -5.35
CA LEU A 14 14.13 35.52 -4.05
C LEU A 14 12.93 34.55 -4.07
N LEU A 15 12.76 33.76 -5.14
CA LEU A 15 11.77 32.68 -5.11
C LEU A 15 12.27 31.59 -4.14
N PRO A 16 11.61 31.37 -2.99
CA PRO A 16 11.94 30.23 -2.15
C PRO A 16 11.76 28.96 -2.98
N PRO A 17 12.59 27.91 -2.78
CA PRO A 17 12.29 26.62 -3.35
C PRO A 17 10.90 26.22 -2.86
N LEU A 18 9.95 26.14 -3.80
CA LEU A 18 8.72 25.39 -3.61
C LEU A 18 9.15 23.96 -3.34
N HIS A 19 9.37 23.63 -2.07
CA HIS A 19 9.24 22.25 -1.64
C HIS A 19 7.79 21.94 -1.93
N ALA A 20 7.57 21.24 -3.05
CA ALA A 20 6.29 20.60 -3.33
C ALA A 20 5.88 19.96 -2.00
N GLN A 21 4.66 20.26 -1.56
CA GLN A 21 4.04 19.66 -0.39
C GLN A 21 4.52 18.22 -0.34
N SER A 22 5.31 17.85 0.67
CA SER A 22 5.64 16.46 0.94
C SER A 22 4.28 15.80 1.07
N SER A 23 3.85 15.13 0.01
CA SER A 23 2.47 14.73 -0.14
C SER A 23 2.15 13.85 1.05
N ASP A 24 1.07 14.18 1.76
CA ASP A 24 0.36 13.33 2.73
C ASP A 24 -0.22 12.06 2.04
N ASN A 25 0.47 11.58 1.00
CA ASN A 25 0.07 10.43 0.23
C ASN A 25 0.63 9.20 0.94
N SER A 26 -0.24 8.23 1.16
CA SER A 26 0.11 6.92 1.69
C SER A 26 1.12 6.17 0.80
N LEU A 27 1.12 6.49 -0.49
CA LEU A 27 2.00 5.94 -1.51
C LEU A 27 2.94 7.01 -2.10
N SER A 28 4.19 6.63 -2.30
CA SER A 28 5.16 7.36 -3.11
C SER A 28 4.88 7.21 -4.60
N GLU A 29 5.41 8.13 -5.43
CA GLU A 29 5.28 8.05 -6.90
C GLU A 29 5.78 6.72 -7.49
N ALA A 30 6.82 6.13 -6.91
CA ALA A 30 7.34 4.83 -7.34
C ALA A 30 6.41 3.66 -6.97
N GLU A 31 5.68 3.77 -5.86
CA GLU A 31 4.67 2.79 -5.46
C GLU A 31 3.41 2.94 -6.34
N VAL A 32 3.00 4.17 -6.64
CA VAL A 32 1.92 4.45 -7.60
C VAL A 32 2.25 3.87 -8.98
N GLU A 33 3.49 4.01 -9.45
CA GLU A 33 3.92 3.42 -10.71
C GLU A 33 3.84 1.88 -10.69
N GLN A 34 4.25 1.23 -9.60
CA GLN A 34 4.11 -0.22 -9.46
C GLN A 34 2.63 -0.69 -9.49
N LEU A 35 1.71 0.09 -8.91
CA LEU A 35 0.27 -0.18 -9.02
C LEU A 35 -0.25 0.03 -10.43
N ARG A 36 0.28 1.03 -11.16
CA ARG A 36 -0.06 1.27 -12.56
C ARG A 36 0.37 0.10 -13.45
N GLU A 37 1.61 -0.37 -13.29
CA GLU A 37 2.16 -1.49 -14.05
C GLU A 37 1.43 -2.82 -13.77
N SER A 38 0.98 -3.03 -12.53
CA SER A 38 0.24 -4.23 -12.15
C SER A 38 -1.27 -4.14 -12.39
N ALA A 39 -1.79 -3.00 -12.87
CA ALA A 39 -3.23 -2.74 -12.96
C ALA A 39 -4.02 -3.75 -13.82
N TYR A 40 -3.38 -4.35 -14.82
CA TYR A 40 -3.99 -5.34 -15.71
C TYR A 40 -3.88 -6.79 -15.20
N PHE A 41 -3.17 -7.01 -14.10
CA PHE A 41 -2.90 -8.32 -13.53
C PHE A 41 -3.39 -8.34 -12.08
N PRO A 42 -4.70 -8.56 -11.82
CA PRO A 42 -5.30 -8.46 -10.48
C PRO A 42 -4.55 -9.24 -9.41
N ARG A 43 -4.12 -10.47 -9.73
CA ARG A 43 -3.31 -11.31 -8.84
C ARG A 43 -2.02 -10.61 -8.43
N ASP A 44 -1.31 -10.04 -9.40
CA ASP A 44 -0.01 -9.43 -9.18
C ASP A 44 -0.18 -8.09 -8.46
N ARG A 45 -1.25 -7.33 -8.75
CA ARG A 45 -1.60 -6.10 -8.01
C ARG A 45 -1.86 -6.36 -6.53
N VAL A 46 -2.59 -7.42 -6.18
CA VAL A 46 -2.77 -7.84 -4.77
C VAL A 46 -1.40 -8.05 -4.10
N LEU A 47 -0.45 -8.67 -4.78
CA LEU A 47 0.88 -8.90 -4.22
C LEU A 47 1.73 -7.63 -4.12
N VAL A 48 1.50 -6.63 -4.98
CA VAL A 48 2.11 -5.30 -4.86
C VAL A 48 1.59 -4.57 -3.62
N PHE A 49 0.28 -4.61 -3.36
CA PHE A 49 -0.27 -4.06 -2.11
C PHE A 49 0.27 -4.77 -0.86
N VAL A 50 0.32 -6.11 -0.87
CA VAL A 50 0.92 -6.90 0.23
C VAL A 50 2.36 -6.47 0.49
N LYS A 51 3.16 -6.20 -0.56
CA LYS A 51 4.52 -5.69 -0.43
C LYS A 51 4.55 -4.32 0.28
N PHE A 52 3.69 -3.38 -0.09
CA PHE A 52 3.69 -2.05 0.55
C PHE A 52 3.26 -2.11 2.01
N LEU A 53 2.25 -2.91 2.32
CA LEU A 53 1.81 -3.15 3.70
C LEU A 53 2.92 -3.83 4.53
N ASP A 54 3.67 -4.77 3.95
CA ASP A 54 4.88 -5.33 4.56
C ASP A 54 5.94 -4.26 4.82
N GLU A 55 6.19 -3.35 3.88
CA GLU A 55 7.16 -2.27 4.03
C GLU A 55 6.77 -1.33 5.19
N ARG A 56 5.50 -0.93 5.30
CA ARG A 56 5.02 -0.09 6.42
C ARG A 56 5.06 -0.82 7.76
N SER A 57 4.63 -2.08 7.79
CA SER A 57 4.68 -2.93 8.99
C SER A 57 6.12 -3.14 9.48
N ASN A 58 7.05 -3.41 8.57
CA ASN A 58 8.46 -3.57 8.89
C ASN A 58 9.10 -2.26 9.33
N ALA A 59 8.80 -1.14 8.68
CA ALA A 59 9.27 0.18 9.11
C ALA A 59 8.82 0.50 10.55
N LEU A 60 7.57 0.16 10.89
CA LEU A 60 7.06 0.29 12.26
C LEU A 60 7.83 -0.61 13.23
N HIS A 61 8.07 -1.88 12.86
CA HIS A 61 8.87 -2.78 13.69
C HIS A 61 10.27 -2.22 13.97
N GLU A 62 10.98 -1.80 12.92
CA GLU A 62 12.33 -1.25 13.01
C GLU A 62 12.40 0.01 13.87
N LEU A 63 11.36 0.84 13.83
CA LEU A 63 11.24 2.06 14.61
C LEU A 63 11.26 1.79 16.14
N PHE A 64 10.74 0.64 16.56
CA PHE A 64 10.70 0.21 17.97
C PHE A 64 11.78 -0.82 18.34
N ALA A 65 12.43 -1.45 17.37
CA ALA A 65 13.61 -2.29 17.58
C ALA A 65 14.86 -1.47 17.94
N HIS A 66 14.88 -0.18 17.59
CA HIS A 66 16.01 0.73 17.81
C HIS A 66 15.80 1.68 19.02
N PRO A 67 16.88 2.28 19.57
CA PRO A 67 16.77 3.28 20.62
C PRO A 67 15.81 4.43 20.25
N ARG A 68 15.04 4.91 21.24
CA ARG A 68 14.09 6.01 21.04
C ARG A 68 14.79 7.24 20.46
N ARG A 69 14.22 7.78 19.37
CA ARG A 69 14.65 9.04 18.74
C ARG A 69 13.54 10.08 18.84
N PRO A 70 13.88 11.40 18.78
CA PRO A 70 12.86 12.44 18.66
C PRO A 70 11.96 12.19 17.44
N GLY A 71 10.65 12.40 17.59
CA GLY A 71 9.67 12.18 16.52
C GLY A 71 9.20 10.73 16.35
N ARG A 72 9.76 9.75 17.09
CA ARG A 72 9.40 8.34 16.94
C ARG A 72 7.88 8.08 17.02
N GLU A 73 7.19 8.72 17.94
CA GLU A 73 5.75 8.52 18.10
C GLU A 73 4.95 9.09 16.93
N GLN A 74 5.40 10.20 16.34
CA GLN A 74 4.82 10.76 15.12
C GLN A 74 5.11 9.86 13.91
N ASP A 75 6.36 9.39 13.75
CA ASP A 75 6.70 8.44 12.69
C ASP A 75 5.83 7.18 12.77
N ALA A 76 5.56 6.68 13.98
CA ALA A 76 4.69 5.54 14.22
C ALA A 76 3.23 5.85 13.84
N HIS A 77 2.73 7.02 14.22
CA HIS A 77 1.41 7.51 13.82
C HIS A 77 1.25 7.50 12.30
N ASP A 78 2.20 8.12 11.58
CA ASP A 78 2.13 8.29 10.14
C ASP A 78 2.22 6.94 9.42
N LEU A 79 3.12 6.04 9.86
CA LEU A 79 3.21 4.68 9.31
C LEU A 79 1.92 3.88 9.48
N LEU A 80 1.21 4.06 10.60
CA LEU A 80 -0.06 3.39 10.87
C LEU A 80 -1.21 3.97 10.02
N GLU A 81 -1.26 5.28 9.81
CA GLU A 81 -2.22 5.89 8.88
C GLU A 81 -1.98 5.46 7.43
N GLN A 82 -0.71 5.44 6.99
CA GLN A 82 -0.35 4.95 5.66
C GLN A 82 -0.73 3.47 5.50
N PHE A 83 -0.47 2.64 6.51
CA PHE A 83 -0.87 1.24 6.50
C PHE A 83 -2.39 1.10 6.32
N ALA A 84 -3.18 1.80 7.13
CA ALA A 84 -4.64 1.76 7.05
C ALA A 84 -5.14 2.20 5.67
N SER A 85 -4.67 3.34 5.17
CA SER A 85 -5.04 3.83 3.84
C SER A 85 -4.71 2.86 2.70
N ILE A 86 -3.55 2.20 2.74
CA ILE A 86 -3.17 1.21 1.72
C ILE A 86 -4.04 -0.06 1.85
N ALA A 87 -4.41 -0.44 3.07
CA ALA A 87 -5.27 -1.58 3.32
C ALA A 87 -6.69 -1.34 2.78
N ASP A 88 -7.25 -0.15 3.01
CA ASP A 88 -8.56 0.25 2.47
C ASP A 88 -8.54 0.25 0.93
N GLU A 89 -7.47 0.76 0.29
CA GLU A 89 -7.33 0.69 -1.17
C GLU A 89 -7.24 -0.75 -1.69
N LEU A 90 -6.62 -1.66 -0.93
CA LEU A 90 -6.59 -3.07 -1.28
C LEU A 90 -7.97 -3.71 -1.13
N GLU A 91 -8.72 -3.37 -0.08
CA GLU A 91 -10.11 -3.81 0.15
C GLU A 91 -11.00 -3.46 -1.05
N ASP A 92 -10.99 -2.18 -1.47
CA ASP A 92 -11.70 -1.71 -2.67
C ASP A 92 -11.36 -2.53 -3.93
N ASN A 93 -10.08 -2.91 -4.08
CA ASN A 93 -9.66 -3.77 -5.19
C ASN A 93 -10.16 -5.21 -5.05
N LEU A 94 -10.17 -5.77 -3.84
CA LEU A 94 -10.67 -7.12 -3.58
C LEU A 94 -12.16 -7.23 -3.88
N ASP A 95 -12.95 -6.23 -3.50
CA ASP A 95 -14.38 -6.11 -3.80
C ASP A 95 -14.65 -6.10 -5.31
N ASP A 96 -13.92 -5.26 -6.04
CA ASP A 96 -14.03 -5.17 -7.49
C ASP A 96 -13.59 -6.50 -8.15
N TYR A 97 -12.52 -7.14 -7.69
CA TYR A 97 -12.05 -8.43 -8.21
C TYR A 97 -13.03 -9.56 -7.92
N GLY A 98 -13.65 -9.55 -6.75
CA GLY A 98 -14.73 -10.47 -6.39
C GLY A 98 -15.91 -10.33 -7.33
N THR A 99 -16.37 -9.10 -7.54
CA THR A 99 -17.49 -8.74 -8.42
C THR A 99 -17.24 -9.14 -9.87
N ARG A 100 -16.03 -8.92 -10.37
CA ARG A 100 -15.64 -9.25 -11.75
C ARG A 100 -15.21 -10.71 -11.94
N HIS A 101 -15.18 -11.51 -10.87
CA HIS A 101 -14.63 -12.86 -10.86
C HIS A 101 -13.21 -12.95 -11.44
N SER A 102 -12.37 -11.95 -11.14
CA SER A 102 -10.96 -11.96 -11.49
C SER A 102 -10.25 -13.09 -10.73
N ASP A 103 -9.56 -14.00 -11.44
CA ASP A 103 -8.89 -15.14 -10.79
C ASP A 103 -7.66 -14.69 -9.98
N ILE A 104 -7.86 -14.51 -8.68
CA ILE A 104 -6.81 -14.12 -7.72
C ILE A 104 -6.58 -15.21 -6.67
N ARG A 105 -7.08 -16.43 -6.91
CA ARG A 105 -6.95 -17.58 -5.98
C ARG A 105 -5.51 -17.87 -5.55
N LYS A 106 -4.53 -17.54 -6.40
CA LYS A 106 -3.09 -17.74 -6.14
C LYS A 106 -2.49 -16.67 -5.20
N SER A 107 -3.09 -15.48 -5.07
CA SER A 107 -2.61 -14.42 -4.17
C SER A 107 -3.33 -14.40 -2.83
N LEU A 108 -4.62 -14.79 -2.78
CA LEU A 108 -5.41 -14.75 -1.55
C LEU A 108 -4.80 -15.49 -0.34
N PRO A 109 -4.22 -16.71 -0.47
CA PRO A 109 -3.58 -17.37 0.67
C PRO A 109 -2.38 -16.59 1.23
N LYS A 110 -1.63 -15.88 0.36
CA LYS A 110 -0.49 -15.07 0.77
C LYS A 110 -0.94 -13.80 1.49
N LEU A 111 -2.04 -13.19 1.02
CA LEU A 111 -2.67 -12.08 1.73
C LEU A 111 -3.12 -12.53 3.12
N LEU A 112 -3.80 -13.67 3.23
CA LEU A 112 -4.28 -14.19 4.52
C LEU A 112 -3.12 -14.42 5.51
N GLU A 113 -2.04 -15.06 5.08
CA GLU A 113 -0.82 -15.22 5.90
C GLU A 113 -0.22 -13.86 6.32
N ALA A 114 -0.22 -12.88 5.42
CA ALA A 114 0.29 -11.55 5.72
C ALA A 114 -0.55 -10.83 6.79
N THR A 115 -1.89 -10.96 6.78
CA THR A 115 -2.76 -10.35 7.80
C THR A 115 -2.40 -10.80 9.23
N ASP A 116 -2.05 -12.07 9.42
CA ASP A 116 -1.63 -12.59 10.73
C ASP A 116 -0.32 -11.94 11.19
N ARG A 117 0.65 -11.82 10.28
CA ARG A 117 1.93 -11.16 10.56
C ARG A 117 1.75 -9.68 10.89
N TRP A 118 0.99 -8.95 10.07
CA TRP A 118 0.75 -7.52 10.29
C TRP A 118 0.02 -7.27 11.61
N SER A 119 -0.98 -8.10 11.97
CA SER A 119 -1.67 -7.98 13.24
C SER A 119 -0.72 -8.12 14.42
N SER A 120 0.20 -9.08 14.36
CA SER A 120 1.20 -9.26 15.41
C SER A 120 2.17 -8.08 15.49
N THR A 121 2.65 -7.58 14.35
CA THR A 121 3.59 -6.46 14.31
C THR A 121 2.96 -5.16 14.81
N ILE A 122 1.74 -4.82 14.36
CA ILE A 122 1.07 -3.55 14.71
C ILE A 122 0.67 -3.51 16.19
N LYS A 123 0.43 -4.66 16.82
CA LYS A 123 0.21 -4.76 18.28
C LYS A 123 1.47 -4.64 19.12
N SER A 124 2.65 -4.81 18.53
CA SER A 124 3.92 -4.93 19.27
C SER A 124 4.42 -3.64 19.94
N PRO A 125 4.24 -2.42 19.37
CA PRO A 125 4.72 -1.24 20.06
C PRO A 125 3.90 -0.98 21.34
N PRO A 126 4.45 -0.27 22.34
CA PRO A 126 3.72 0.06 23.57
C PRO A 126 2.48 0.92 23.29
N ASP A 127 1.62 1.12 24.28
CA ASP A 127 0.50 2.07 24.16
C ASP A 127 1.02 3.52 24.24
N ASP A 128 0.52 4.39 23.36
CA ASP A 128 0.84 5.82 23.36
C ASP A 128 -0.30 6.63 22.72
N GLU A 129 -0.75 7.69 23.38
CA GLU A 129 -1.85 8.54 22.90
C GLU A 129 -1.57 9.13 21.52
N ALA A 130 -0.31 9.31 21.14
CA ALA A 130 0.09 9.87 19.86
C ALA A 130 -0.32 9.03 18.64
N TYR A 131 -0.48 7.70 18.78
CA TYR A 131 -0.83 6.82 17.66
C TYR A 131 -1.89 5.76 17.98
N ASN A 132 -2.48 5.75 19.17
CA ASN A 132 -3.46 4.72 19.54
C ASN A 132 -4.69 4.71 18.61
N VAL A 133 -5.10 5.86 18.09
CA VAL A 133 -6.20 5.95 17.12
C VAL A 133 -5.81 5.33 15.79
N SER A 134 -4.69 5.73 15.19
CA SER A 134 -4.22 5.18 13.92
C SER A 134 -3.88 3.68 14.03
N ARG A 135 -3.37 3.23 15.18
CA ARG A 135 -3.21 1.80 15.48
C ARG A 135 -4.53 1.05 15.41
N LYS A 136 -5.58 1.60 16.03
CA LYS A 136 -6.90 0.97 16.03
C LYS A 136 -7.45 0.83 14.61
N LEU A 137 -7.36 1.90 13.81
CA LEU A 137 -7.78 1.90 12.41
C LEU A 137 -7.02 0.87 11.58
N ALA A 138 -5.69 0.82 11.71
CA ALA A 138 -4.87 -0.18 11.01
C ALA A 138 -5.23 -1.63 11.42
N LEU A 139 -5.56 -1.87 12.69
CA LEU A 139 -5.99 -3.19 13.16
C LEU A 139 -7.41 -3.57 12.69
N GLU A 140 -8.31 -2.60 12.55
CA GLU A 140 -9.63 -2.78 11.94
C GLU A 140 -9.46 -3.13 10.46
N ALA A 141 -8.69 -2.37 9.70
CA ALA A 141 -8.40 -2.67 8.28
C ALA A 141 -7.76 -4.06 8.07
N ILE A 142 -6.86 -4.50 8.98
CA ILE A 142 -6.31 -5.88 8.92
C ILE A 142 -7.40 -6.94 9.11
N ARG A 143 -8.32 -6.71 10.06
CA ARG A 143 -9.40 -7.64 10.32
C ARG A 143 -10.31 -7.72 9.11
N ASP A 144 -10.67 -6.59 8.54
CA ASP A 144 -11.60 -6.50 7.42
C ASP A 144 -10.97 -7.18 6.16
N LEU A 145 -9.70 -6.88 5.84
CA LEU A 145 -8.94 -7.60 4.80
C LEU A 145 -8.88 -9.13 5.02
N ARG A 146 -8.77 -9.58 6.27
CA ARG A 146 -8.73 -11.00 6.61
C ARG A 146 -10.08 -11.67 6.35
N GLU A 147 -11.16 -11.00 6.75
CA GLU A 147 -12.53 -11.46 6.55
C GLU A 147 -12.81 -11.57 5.04
N ASP A 148 -12.56 -10.50 4.28
CA ASP A 148 -12.76 -10.47 2.83
C ASP A 148 -11.91 -11.49 2.08
N ALA A 149 -10.64 -11.62 2.42
CA ALA A 149 -9.77 -12.63 1.80
C ALA A 149 -10.32 -14.04 2.06
N THR A 150 -10.83 -14.31 3.27
CA THR A 150 -11.41 -15.60 3.64
C THR A 150 -12.68 -15.89 2.83
N GLU A 151 -13.56 -14.91 2.71
CA GLU A 151 -14.80 -15.01 1.92
C GLU A 151 -14.49 -15.19 0.43
N LEU A 152 -13.57 -14.40 -0.12
CA LEU A 152 -13.13 -14.49 -1.51
C LEU A 152 -12.50 -15.84 -1.85
N ILE A 153 -11.72 -16.44 -0.94
CA ILE A 153 -11.17 -17.79 -1.14
C ILE A 153 -12.31 -18.79 -1.35
N ALA A 154 -13.34 -18.75 -0.50
CA ALA A 154 -14.48 -19.64 -0.59
C ALA A 154 -15.31 -19.39 -1.86
N SER A 155 -15.62 -18.11 -2.15
CA SER A 155 -16.46 -17.72 -3.29
C SER A 155 -15.78 -18.02 -4.62
N GLN A 156 -14.49 -17.71 -4.79
CA GLN A 156 -13.76 -18.01 -6.02
C GLN A 156 -13.57 -19.51 -6.22
N LYS A 157 -13.35 -20.27 -5.14
CA LYS A 157 -13.27 -21.74 -5.24
C LYS A 157 -14.58 -22.32 -5.77
N ALA A 158 -15.73 -21.86 -5.26
CA ALA A 158 -17.04 -22.28 -5.75
C ALA A 158 -17.27 -21.84 -7.20
N TRP A 159 -16.99 -20.58 -7.52
CA TRP A 159 -17.22 -20.01 -8.85
C TRP A 159 -16.40 -20.70 -9.93
N PHE A 160 -15.09 -20.86 -9.74
CA PHE A 160 -14.21 -21.48 -10.74
C PHE A 160 -14.32 -23.01 -10.81
N ALA A 161 -14.94 -23.66 -9.81
CA ALA A 161 -15.34 -25.05 -9.94
C ALA A 161 -16.54 -25.20 -10.89
N ALA A 162 -17.48 -24.26 -10.84
CA ALA A 162 -18.64 -24.21 -11.75
C ALA A 162 -18.30 -23.62 -13.14
N HIS A 163 -17.32 -22.71 -13.19
CA HIS A 163 -16.87 -22.01 -14.38
C HIS A 163 -15.36 -22.17 -14.56
N PRO A 164 -14.88 -23.36 -14.98
CA PRO A 164 -13.46 -23.59 -15.17
C PRO A 164 -12.87 -22.56 -16.14
N PRO A 165 -11.76 -21.88 -15.78
CA PRO A 165 -11.12 -20.96 -16.71
C PRO A 165 -10.66 -21.72 -17.94
N ALA A 166 -10.62 -21.03 -19.09
CA ALA A 166 -9.93 -21.55 -20.26
C ALA A 166 -8.50 -21.93 -19.85
N LYS A 167 -7.97 -23.03 -20.41
CA LYS A 167 -6.59 -23.44 -20.13
C LYS A 167 -5.69 -22.23 -20.40
N GLU A 168 -4.96 -21.76 -19.38
CA GLU A 168 -3.96 -20.71 -19.54
C GLU A 168 -3.04 -21.14 -20.69
N GLU A 169 -3.13 -20.47 -21.85
CA GLU A 169 -2.00 -20.47 -22.77
C GLU A 169 -0.84 -19.90 -21.96
N LYS A 170 0.23 -20.68 -21.82
CA LYS A 170 1.46 -20.21 -21.20
C LYS A 170 1.91 -19.02 -22.02
N ASN A 171 1.56 -17.80 -21.59
CA ASN A 171 2.19 -16.59 -22.09
C ASN A 171 3.67 -16.73 -21.73
N GLY A 172 4.44 -17.16 -22.73
CA GLY A 172 5.89 -17.16 -22.69
C GLY A 172 6.37 -15.76 -22.39
N ALA A 173 7.56 -15.66 -21.82
CA ALA A 173 8.24 -14.39 -21.58
C ALA A 173 8.04 -13.45 -22.77
N ILE A 174 7.54 -12.25 -22.51
CA ILE A 174 7.45 -11.18 -23.48
C ILE A 174 8.89 -10.90 -23.93
N ASP A 175 9.26 -11.36 -25.14
CA ASP A 175 10.51 -11.00 -25.78
C ASP A 175 10.37 -9.56 -26.27
N ILE A 176 10.97 -8.62 -25.54
CA ILE A 176 11.05 -7.21 -25.93
C ILE A 176 12.22 -7.09 -26.90
N PRO A 177 12.00 -6.76 -28.19
CA PRO A 177 13.09 -6.55 -29.13
C PRO A 177 13.96 -5.39 -28.65
N ARG A 178 15.27 -5.62 -28.60
CA ARG A 178 16.29 -4.57 -28.37
C ARG A 178 16.42 -3.65 -29.58
#